data_AF-A0A383AIN5-F1
#
_entry.id   AF-A0A383AIN5-F1
#
_cell.length_a   1.000
_cell.length_b   1.000
_cell.length_c   1.000
_cell.angle_alpha   90.00
_cell.angle_beta   90.00
_cell.angle_gamma   90.00
#
_symmetry.space_group_name_H-M   'P 1'
#
loop_
_entity.id
_entity.type
_entity.pdbx_description
1 polymer ?
#
loop_
_entity_poly.entity_id
_entity_poly.type
_entity_poly.pdbx_seq_one_letter_code
_entity_poly.pdbx_strand_id
1 'polypeptide(L)'
;MVINTNIGANRTSRLLAESTQKLNGSLSRLASGSKIVEPQDDAAGLAVSTKFNSQITRNDAVQNNLSSALSYSQTQDGFLQKVSKALDRMSELMTLSADATKSTSDKTNYLTEFTDLKNYISDIGTKDFNGVSLFDGTQMNVTKDSDANTWSMNASALNGSDLVSVIASGFVVTSTLATMTTAIEAVS
;
A
#
# COMPACT_ATOMS: atom_id res chain seq x y z
N MET A 1 25.23 -64.71 38.02
CA MET A 1 24.82 -63.38 38.52
C MET A 1 26.03 -62.47 38.44
N VAL A 2 26.04 -61.46 37.57
CA VAL A 2 27.22 -60.62 37.32
C VAL A 2 27.26 -59.52 38.39
N ILE A 3 28.25 -59.57 39.28
CA ILE A 3 28.41 -58.61 40.40
C ILE A 3 28.98 -57.26 39.92
N ASN A 4 29.63 -57.24 38.75
CA ASN A 4 30.30 -56.05 38.20
C ASN A 4 29.42 -55.11 37.35
N THR A 5 28.17 -55.46 37.04
CA THR A 5 27.27 -54.59 36.26
C THR A 5 25.93 -54.45 36.96
N ASN A 6 25.63 -53.24 37.41
CA ASN A 6 24.35 -52.91 38.00
C ASN A 6 23.41 -52.41 36.90
N ILE A 7 22.63 -53.34 36.34
CA ILE A 7 21.68 -53.07 35.25
C ILE A 7 20.59 -52.08 35.70
N GLY A 8 20.18 -52.11 36.97
CA GLY A 8 19.22 -51.17 37.55
C GLY A 8 19.77 -49.74 37.57
N ALA A 9 20.99 -49.55 38.06
CA ALA A 9 21.65 -48.24 38.08
C ALA A 9 21.91 -47.70 36.66
N ASN A 10 22.33 -48.56 35.72
CA ASN A 10 22.52 -48.17 34.31
C ASN A 10 21.20 -47.72 33.67
N ARG A 11 20.10 -48.44 33.92
CA ARG A 11 18.76 -48.04 33.44
C ARG A 11 18.32 -46.70 34.03
N THR A 12 18.50 -46.48 35.33
CA THR A 12 18.18 -45.21 35.98
C THR A 12 19.02 -44.06 35.43
N SER A 13 20.32 -44.27 35.21
CA SER A 13 21.21 -43.27 34.60
C SER A 13 20.77 -42.89 33.18
N ARG A 14 20.35 -43.86 32.36
CA ARG A 14 19.81 -43.60 31.02
C ARG A 14 18.50 -42.82 31.05
N LEU A 15 17.56 -43.20 31.92
CA LEU A 15 16.28 -42.49 32.07
C LEU A 15 16.50 -41.06 32.57
N LEU A 16 17.43 -40.86 33.51
CA LEU A 16 17.80 -39.53 33.99
C LEU A 16 18.37 -38.67 32.85
N ALA A 17 19.28 -39.21 32.04
CA ALA A 17 19.84 -38.50 30.89
C ALA A 17 18.74 -38.09 29.89
N GLU A 18 17.78 -38.98 29.60
CA GLU A 18 16.63 -38.68 28.73
C GLU A 18 15.74 -37.58 29.33
N SER A 19 15.44 -37.63 30.64
CA SER A 19 14.67 -36.60 31.34
C SER A 19 15.37 -35.24 31.33
N THR A 20 16.69 -35.21 31.56
CA THR A 20 17.49 -33.98 31.49
C THR A 20 17.49 -33.39 30.08
N GLN A 21 17.57 -34.22 29.04
CA GLN A 21 17.49 -33.76 27.65
C GLN A 21 16.13 -33.13 27.32
N LYS A 22 15.03 -33.76 27.75
CA LYS A 22 13.66 -33.21 27.58
C LYS A 22 13.45 -31.89 28.35
N LEU A 23 14.00 -31.79 29.56
CA LEU A 23 13.97 -30.56 30.35
C LEU A 23 14.73 -29.42 29.65
N ASN A 24 15.94 -29.70 29.15
CA ASN A 24 16.73 -28.72 28.40
C ASN A 24 15.99 -28.23 27.14
N GLY A 25 15.33 -29.13 26.41
CA GLY A 25 14.48 -28.76 25.27
C GLY A 25 13.33 -27.83 25.67
N SER A 26 12.66 -28.13 26.79
CA SER A 26 11.56 -27.31 27.31
C SER A 26 12.04 -25.93 27.77
N LEU A 27 13.22 -25.87 28.40
CA LEU A 27 13.86 -24.61 28.79
C LEU A 27 14.25 -23.77 27.58
N SER A 28 14.75 -24.39 26.51
CA SER A 28 15.08 -23.70 25.25
C SER A 28 13.85 -23.12 24.55
N ARG A 29 12.73 -23.85 24.55
CA ARG A 29 11.42 -23.35 24.08
C ARG A 29 10.93 -22.17 24.92
N LEU A 30 11.07 -22.25 26.24
CA LEU A 30 10.70 -21.15 27.13
C LEU A 30 11.57 -19.91 26.91
N ALA A 31 12.89 -20.08 26.78
CA ALA A 31 13.83 -18.99 26.58
C ALA A 31 13.67 -18.30 25.21
N SER A 32 13.34 -19.06 24.17
CA SER A 32 13.10 -18.51 22.83
C SER A 32 11.69 -17.96 22.63
N GLY A 33 10.73 -18.37 23.47
CA GLY A 33 9.30 -18.07 23.27
C GLY A 33 8.69 -18.76 22.05
N SER A 34 9.45 -19.58 21.31
CA SER A 34 8.99 -20.31 20.13
C SER A 34 8.72 -21.77 20.48
N LYS A 35 7.61 -22.30 19.96
CA LYS A 35 7.28 -23.73 20.05
C LYS A 35 8.28 -24.60 19.26
N ILE A 36 8.78 -24.08 18.13
CA ILE A 36 9.74 -24.78 17.26
C ILE A 36 11.11 -24.14 17.47
N VAL A 37 12.03 -24.90 18.06
CA VAL A 37 13.40 -24.45 18.38
C VAL A 37 14.44 -25.22 17.58
N GLU A 38 14.19 -26.51 17.34
CA GLU A 38 15.07 -27.37 16.55
C GLU A 38 14.40 -27.71 15.21
N PRO A 39 15.03 -27.38 14.06
CA PRO A 39 14.54 -27.73 12.72
C PRO A 39 14.30 -29.22 12.50
N GLN A 40 14.90 -30.06 13.34
CA GLN A 40 14.89 -31.52 13.25
C GLN A 40 13.59 -32.12 13.81
N ASP A 41 12.92 -31.43 14.74
CA ASP A 41 11.72 -31.93 15.44
C ASP A 41 10.44 -31.66 14.63
N ASP A 42 10.40 -30.57 13.86
CA ASP A 42 9.28 -30.25 12.94
C ASP A 42 9.77 -29.43 11.73
N ALA A 43 10.37 -30.11 10.76
CA ALA A 43 10.87 -29.47 9.54
C ALA A 43 9.74 -28.85 8.69
N ALA A 44 8.54 -29.45 8.70
CA ALA A 44 7.40 -28.95 7.93
C ALA A 44 6.78 -27.69 8.58
N GLY A 45 6.61 -27.69 9.91
CA GLY A 45 6.14 -26.54 10.67
C GLY A 45 7.13 -25.37 10.62
N LEU A 46 8.44 -25.66 10.69
CA LEU A 46 9.47 -24.63 10.48
C LEU A 46 9.40 -24.05 9.06
N ALA A 47 9.30 -24.88 8.02
CA ALA A 47 9.23 -24.41 6.65
C ALA A 47 8.02 -23.48 6.42
N VAL A 48 6.86 -23.82 6.98
CA VAL A 48 5.66 -22.96 6.92
C VAL A 48 5.84 -21.67 7.72
N SER A 49 6.43 -21.73 8.92
CA SER A 49 6.72 -20.55 9.74
C SER A 49 7.70 -19.59 9.05
N THR A 50 8.77 -20.10 8.46
CA THR A 50 9.72 -19.31 7.68
C THR A 50 9.08 -18.71 6.43
N LYS A 51 8.18 -19.44 5.76
CA LYS A 51 7.40 -18.91 4.65
C LYS A 51 6.52 -17.74 5.09
N PHE A 52 5.80 -17.87 6.21
CA PHE A 52 4.99 -16.77 6.75
C PHE A 52 5.85 -15.58 7.17
N ASN A 53 6.98 -15.82 7.84
CA ASN A 53 7.91 -14.74 8.19
C ASN A 53 8.41 -13.99 6.94
N SER A 54 8.72 -14.73 5.87
CA SER A 54 9.11 -14.14 4.59
C SER A 54 7.98 -13.32 3.97
N GLN A 55 6.73 -13.81 4.03
CA GLN A 55 5.56 -13.06 3.57
C GLN A 55 5.33 -11.79 4.39
N ILE A 56 5.50 -11.82 5.71
CA ILE A 56 5.40 -10.65 6.59
C ILE A 56 6.42 -9.59 6.16
N THR A 57 7.70 -9.96 6.04
CA THR A 57 8.75 -9.02 5.60
C THR A 57 8.47 -8.44 4.21
N ARG A 58 7.94 -9.25 3.28
CA ARG A 58 7.52 -8.75 1.97
C ARG A 58 6.32 -7.79 2.07
N ASN A 59 5.34 -8.09 2.92
CA ASN A 59 4.20 -7.18 3.16
C ASN A 59 4.63 -5.86 3.82
N ASP A 60 5.63 -5.86 4.69
CA ASP A 60 6.18 -4.62 5.25
C ASP A 60 6.82 -3.75 4.15
N ALA A 61 7.54 -4.36 3.20
CA ALA A 61 8.04 -3.65 2.03
C ALA A 61 6.89 -3.10 1.14
N VAL A 62 5.83 -3.89 0.94
CA VAL A 62 4.62 -3.46 0.21
C VAL A 62 3.96 -2.27 0.89
N GLN A 63 3.83 -2.25 2.22
CA GLN A 63 3.26 -1.11 2.96
C GLN A 63 4.04 0.19 2.70
N ASN A 64 5.37 0.12 2.66
CA ASN A 64 6.21 1.28 2.33
C ASN A 64 6.00 1.76 0.88
N ASN A 65 5.85 0.82 -0.06
CA ASN A 65 5.54 1.14 -1.46
C ASN A 65 4.16 1.81 -1.60
N LEU A 66 3.15 1.33 -0.86
CA LEU A 66 1.81 1.92 -0.82
C LEU A 66 1.83 3.34 -0.24
N SER A 67 2.58 3.57 0.84
CA SER A 67 2.76 4.91 1.40
C SER A 67 3.42 5.88 0.41
N SER A 68 4.39 5.40 -0.36
CA SER A 68 5.04 6.18 -1.43
C SER A 68 4.08 6.48 -2.57
N ALA A 69 3.28 5.50 -3.00
CA ALA A 69 2.23 5.69 -4.01
C ALA A 69 1.14 6.67 -3.56
N LEU A 70 0.76 6.63 -2.28
CA LEU A 70 -0.17 7.59 -1.69
C LEU A 70 0.42 9.01 -1.71
N SER A 71 1.69 9.17 -1.29
CA SER A 71 2.38 10.47 -1.31
C SER A 71 2.50 11.03 -2.71
N TYR A 72 2.79 10.16 -3.69
CA TYR A 72 2.79 10.49 -5.11
C TYR A 72 1.43 11.02 -5.57
N SER A 73 0.35 10.28 -5.30
CA SER A 73 -1.02 10.66 -5.68
C SER A 73 -1.50 11.94 -4.99
N GLN A 74 -1.18 12.14 -3.70
CA GLN A 74 -1.49 13.39 -2.98
C GLN A 74 -0.75 14.59 -3.58
N THR A 75 0.50 14.39 -3.99
CA THR A 75 1.28 15.45 -4.66
C THR A 75 0.66 15.80 -6.00
N GLN A 76 0.27 14.80 -6.80
CA GLN A 76 -0.47 15.01 -8.04
C GLN A 76 -1.77 15.80 -7.81
N ASP A 77 -2.59 15.40 -6.83
CA ASP A 77 -3.85 16.08 -6.52
C ASP A 77 -3.62 17.54 -6.13
N GLY A 78 -2.60 17.81 -5.29
CA GLY A 78 -2.23 19.18 -4.90
C GLY A 78 -1.82 20.06 -6.09
N PHE A 79 -1.17 19.50 -7.11
CA PHE A 79 -0.87 20.21 -8.36
C PHE A 79 -2.13 20.41 -9.22
N LEU A 80 -2.99 19.40 -9.36
CA LEU A 80 -4.24 19.51 -10.11
C LEU A 80 -5.20 20.55 -9.52
N GLN A 81 -5.25 20.69 -8.20
CA GLN A 81 -6.01 21.75 -7.54
C GLN A 81 -5.51 23.16 -7.93
N LYS A 82 -4.20 23.34 -8.12
CA LYS A 82 -3.62 24.61 -8.61
C LYS A 82 -3.96 24.84 -10.08
N VAL A 83 -3.89 23.80 -10.91
CA VAL A 83 -4.30 23.87 -12.33
C VAL A 83 -5.77 24.24 -12.45
N SER A 84 -6.66 23.65 -11.65
CA SER A 84 -8.09 24.00 -11.63
C SER A 84 -8.32 25.48 -11.33
N LYS A 85 -7.66 26.02 -10.29
CA LYS A 85 -7.76 27.45 -9.95
C LYS A 85 -7.22 28.36 -11.05
N ALA A 86 -6.15 27.95 -11.73
CA ALA A 86 -5.61 28.68 -12.87
C ALA A 86 -6.60 28.68 -14.06
N LEU A 87 -7.26 27.56 -14.35
CA LEU A 87 -8.28 27.45 -15.39
C LEU A 87 -9.54 28.27 -15.09
N ASP A 88 -9.96 28.34 -13.83
CA ASP A 88 -11.07 29.20 -13.41
C ASP A 88 -10.73 30.68 -13.67
N ARG A 89 -9.51 31.11 -13.30
CA ARG A 89 -9.01 32.47 -13.57
C ARG A 89 -8.89 32.74 -15.08
N MET A 90 -8.40 31.79 -15.86
CA MET A 90 -8.34 31.90 -17.33
C MET A 90 -9.75 32.08 -17.94
N SER A 91 -10.76 31.40 -17.40
CA SER A 91 -12.16 31.53 -17.84
C SER A 91 -12.76 32.90 -17.47
N GLU A 92 -12.42 33.42 -16.30
CA GLU A 92 -12.78 34.79 -15.89
C GLU A 92 -12.17 35.82 -16.85
N LEU A 93 -10.86 35.71 -17.14
CA LEU A 93 -10.15 36.60 -18.07
C LEU A 93 -10.74 36.55 -19.48
N MET A 94 -11.16 35.37 -19.95
CA MET A 94 -11.83 35.23 -21.25
C MET A 94 -13.15 36.00 -21.27
N THR A 95 -13.95 35.89 -20.20
CA THR A 95 -15.23 36.61 -20.07
C THR A 95 -15.00 38.13 -20.01
N LEU A 96 -13.99 38.57 -19.25
CA LEU A 96 -13.60 39.98 -19.16
C LEU A 96 -13.09 40.55 -20.50
N SER A 97 -12.38 39.74 -21.30
CA SER A 97 -11.91 40.14 -22.63
C SER A 97 -13.04 40.23 -23.66
N ALA A 98 -14.11 39.43 -23.49
CA ALA A 98 -15.28 39.44 -24.37
C ALA A 98 -16.18 40.67 -24.18
N ASP A 99 -16.09 41.35 -23.03
CA ASP A 99 -16.84 42.59 -22.76
C ASP A 99 -16.43 43.71 -23.76
N ALA A 100 -17.43 44.27 -24.44
CA ALA A 100 -17.25 45.34 -25.43
C ALA A 100 -16.93 46.70 -24.79
N THR A 101 -17.14 46.86 -23.48
CA THR A 101 -16.90 48.11 -22.76
C THR A 101 -15.45 48.32 -22.32
N LYS A 102 -14.61 47.27 -22.41
CA LYS A 102 -13.20 47.31 -22.01
C LYS A 102 -12.31 47.92 -23.08
N SER A 103 -11.32 48.70 -22.66
CA SER A 103 -10.36 49.31 -23.58
C SER A 103 -9.44 48.27 -24.21
N THR A 104 -8.85 48.59 -25.35
CA THR A 104 -7.86 47.71 -26.02
C THR A 104 -6.66 47.42 -25.10
N SER A 105 -6.24 48.39 -24.29
CA SER A 105 -5.15 48.21 -23.33
C SER A 105 -5.49 47.19 -22.25
N ASP A 106 -6.74 47.22 -21.74
CA ASP A 106 -7.19 46.25 -20.72
C ASP A 106 -7.22 44.84 -21.30
N LYS A 107 -7.71 44.69 -22.54
CA LYS A 107 -7.73 43.40 -23.24
C LYS A 107 -6.33 42.85 -23.47
N THR A 108 -5.35 43.70 -23.79
CA THR A 108 -3.94 43.29 -23.88
C THR A 108 -3.40 42.80 -22.54
N ASN A 109 -3.72 43.48 -21.43
CA ASN A 109 -3.28 43.03 -20.10
C ASN A 109 -3.90 41.68 -19.70
N TYR A 110 -5.19 41.47 -19.98
CA TYR A 110 -5.85 40.17 -19.74
C TYR A 110 -5.22 39.04 -20.57
N LEU A 111 -4.83 39.32 -21.81
CA LEU A 111 -4.15 38.35 -22.67
C LEU A 111 -2.75 37.98 -22.14
N THR A 112 -2.01 38.96 -21.61
CA THR A 112 -0.72 38.71 -20.95
C THR A 112 -0.90 37.78 -19.77
N GLU A 113 -1.83 38.09 -18.85
CA GLU A 113 -2.12 37.26 -17.69
C GLU A 113 -2.57 35.84 -18.09
N PHE A 114 -3.41 35.72 -19.12
CA PHE A 114 -3.83 34.42 -19.65
C PHE A 114 -2.65 33.60 -20.20
N THR A 115 -1.70 34.26 -20.86
CA THR A 115 -0.49 33.61 -21.39
C THR A 115 0.42 33.14 -20.26
N ASP A 116 0.57 33.94 -19.20
CA ASP A 116 1.33 33.56 -18.01
C ASP A 116 0.73 32.35 -17.31
N LEU A 117 -0.61 32.31 -17.16
CA LEU A 117 -1.33 31.16 -16.61
C LEU A 117 -1.17 29.91 -17.47
N LYS A 118 -1.18 30.04 -18.81
CA LYS A 118 -0.90 28.93 -19.72
C LYS A 118 0.52 28.38 -19.53
N ASN A 119 1.52 29.26 -19.42
CA ASN A 119 2.91 28.86 -19.18
C ASN A 119 3.06 28.17 -17.81
N TYR A 120 2.37 28.68 -16.78
CA TYR A 120 2.33 28.07 -15.46
C TYR A 120 1.75 26.65 -15.48
N ILE A 121 0.63 26.43 -16.17
CA ILE A 121 0.04 25.08 -16.32
C ILE A 121 1.01 24.15 -17.07
N SER A 122 1.71 24.66 -18.09
CA SER A 122 2.73 23.88 -18.82
C SER A 122 3.92 23.49 -17.93
N ASP A 123 4.34 24.34 -17.01
CA ASP A 123 5.41 24.04 -16.03
C ASP A 123 4.97 23.02 -14.98
N ILE A 124 3.69 23.01 -14.59
CA ILE A 124 3.15 21.95 -13.72
C ILE A 124 3.21 20.59 -14.42
N GLY A 125 2.94 20.55 -15.72
CA GLY A 125 2.98 19.33 -16.52
C GLY A 125 4.36 18.64 -16.54
N THR A 126 5.44 19.35 -16.22
CA THR A 126 6.81 18.82 -16.18
C THR A 126 7.32 18.58 -14.75
N LYS A 127 6.45 18.60 -13.74
CA LYS A 127 6.86 18.32 -12.35
C LYS A 127 6.95 16.82 -12.08
N ASP A 128 7.89 16.49 -11.21
CA ASP A 128 8.22 15.12 -10.86
C ASP A 128 8.16 14.92 -9.34
N PHE A 129 7.86 13.69 -8.92
CA PHE A 129 8.00 13.23 -7.55
C PHE A 129 9.10 12.18 -7.48
N ASN A 130 10.18 12.47 -6.75
CA ASN A 130 11.33 11.58 -6.61
C ASN A 130 11.92 11.12 -7.97
N GLY A 131 11.94 12.01 -8.97
CA GLY A 131 12.43 11.73 -10.32
C GLY A 131 11.46 10.96 -11.22
N VAL A 132 10.24 10.67 -10.75
CA VAL A 132 9.16 10.07 -11.56
C VAL A 132 8.18 11.18 -11.96
N SER A 133 7.89 11.27 -13.26
CA SER A 133 7.01 12.31 -13.77
C SER A 133 5.58 12.15 -13.30
N LEU A 134 4.96 13.26 -12.90
CA LEU A 134 3.60 13.26 -12.37
C LEU A 134 2.52 13.18 -13.46
N PHE A 135 2.82 13.63 -14.69
CA PHE A 135 1.79 13.89 -15.72
C PHE A 135 2.15 13.36 -17.11
N ASP A 136 3.11 12.44 -17.22
CA ASP A 136 3.55 11.86 -18.50
C ASP A 136 2.57 10.83 -19.10
N GLY A 137 1.47 10.53 -18.39
CA GLY A 137 0.46 9.57 -18.81
C GLY A 137 0.92 8.12 -18.76
N THR A 138 2.09 7.84 -18.15
CA THR A 138 2.60 6.48 -18.00
C THR A 138 1.92 5.77 -16.84
N GLN A 139 1.50 4.54 -17.09
CA GLN A 139 0.82 3.71 -16.11
C GLN A 139 1.80 3.29 -15.00
N MET A 140 1.47 3.62 -13.74
CA MET A 140 2.29 3.24 -12.60
C MET A 140 1.75 1.96 -11.97
N ASN A 141 2.59 0.94 -11.88
CA ASN A 141 2.26 -0.31 -11.21
C ASN A 141 2.71 -0.26 -9.75
N VAL A 142 1.77 -0.37 -8.83
CA VAL A 142 2.05 -0.38 -7.39
C VAL A 142 1.83 -1.79 -6.85
N THR A 143 2.84 -2.37 -6.22
CA THR A 143 2.74 -3.72 -5.63
C THR A 143 1.68 -3.76 -4.53
N LYS A 144 0.78 -4.75 -4.56
CA LYS A 144 -0.33 -4.88 -3.62
C LYS A 144 -0.15 -5.96 -2.55
N ASP A 145 0.71 -6.95 -2.80
CA ASP A 145 0.88 -8.10 -1.90
C ASP A 145 2.29 -8.72 -1.93
N SER A 146 2.52 -9.64 -0.99
CA SER A 146 3.76 -10.39 -0.86
C SER A 146 4.06 -11.35 -2.03
N ASP A 147 3.14 -11.51 -2.98
CA ASP A 147 3.31 -12.36 -4.16
C ASP A 147 3.63 -11.53 -5.42
N ALA A 148 3.94 -10.25 -5.22
CA ALA A 148 4.33 -9.29 -6.24
C ALA A 148 3.23 -8.97 -7.26
N ASN A 149 1.97 -9.23 -6.93
CA ASN A 149 0.88 -8.73 -7.74
C ASN A 149 0.84 -7.19 -7.64
N THR A 150 0.38 -6.53 -8.70
CA THR A 150 0.34 -5.06 -8.77
C THR A 150 -1.08 -4.56 -9.01
N TRP A 151 -1.42 -3.43 -8.40
CA TRP A 151 -2.45 -2.54 -8.92
C TRP A 151 -1.85 -1.69 -10.03
N SER A 152 -2.62 -1.53 -11.08
CA SER A 152 -2.30 -0.60 -12.15
C SER A 152 -3.01 0.71 -11.85
N MET A 153 -2.26 1.75 -11.47
CA MET A 153 -2.80 3.09 -11.34
C MET A 153 -3.04 3.62 -12.76
N ASN A 154 -4.30 3.77 -13.12
CA ASN A 154 -4.68 4.16 -14.47
C ASN A 154 -4.24 5.62 -14.70
N ALA A 155 -3.20 5.82 -15.51
CA ALA A 155 -2.62 7.14 -15.75
C ALA A 155 -3.45 8.02 -16.71
N SER A 156 -4.55 7.49 -17.24
CA SER A 156 -5.28 8.08 -18.38
C SER A 156 -6.68 8.58 -18.06
N ALA A 157 -7.11 8.53 -16.79
CA ALA A 157 -8.48 8.80 -16.37
C ALA A 157 -8.63 10.20 -15.74
N LEU A 158 -8.28 11.25 -16.50
CA LEU A 158 -8.75 12.62 -16.26
C LEU A 158 -9.89 12.94 -17.24
N ASN A 159 -10.96 12.16 -17.19
CA ASN A 159 -12.27 12.61 -17.64
C ASN A 159 -13.18 12.56 -16.41
N GLY A 160 -13.89 13.65 -16.11
CA GLY A 160 -14.67 13.86 -14.87
C GLY A 160 -15.76 12.82 -14.54
N SER A 161 -15.87 11.72 -15.29
CA SER A 161 -16.67 10.54 -14.97
C SER A 161 -16.04 9.63 -13.90
N ASP A 162 -14.71 9.68 -13.72
CA ASP A 162 -14.01 8.70 -12.87
C ASP A 162 -13.98 9.06 -11.38
N LEU A 163 -14.20 10.32 -11.00
CA LEU A 163 -14.35 10.70 -9.59
C LEU A 163 -15.64 10.12 -8.97
N VAL A 164 -16.71 10.01 -9.75
CA VAL A 164 -17.96 9.35 -9.33
C VAL A 164 -17.75 7.83 -9.19
N SER A 165 -16.96 7.22 -10.09
CA SER A 165 -16.63 5.80 -10.04
C SER A 165 -15.69 5.46 -8.87
N VAL A 166 -14.70 6.31 -8.58
CA VAL A 166 -13.74 6.15 -7.47
C VAL A 166 -14.37 6.46 -6.11
N ILE A 167 -15.31 7.40 -6.01
CA ILE A 167 -16.09 7.62 -4.78
C ILE A 167 -17.11 6.48 -4.58
N ALA A 168 -17.73 5.98 -5.66
CA ALA A 168 -18.64 4.83 -5.60
C ALA A 168 -17.94 3.49 -5.30
N SER A 169 -16.67 3.33 -5.69
CA SER A 169 -15.86 2.13 -5.42
C SER A 169 -14.95 2.26 -4.18
N GLY A 170 -14.65 3.48 -3.74
CA GLY A 170 -13.94 3.78 -2.49
C GLY A 170 -14.83 3.71 -1.25
N PHE A 171 -16.16 3.75 -1.42
CA PHE A 171 -17.16 3.40 -0.42
C PHE A 171 -17.73 2.00 -0.69
N VAL A 172 -16.88 0.97 -0.79
CA VAL A 172 -17.31 -0.42 -0.60
C VAL A 172 -17.43 -0.70 0.90
N VAL A 173 -18.33 0.06 1.56
CA VAL A 173 -19.08 -0.39 2.74
C VAL A 173 -20.42 -0.99 2.27
N THR A 174 -20.78 -0.85 0.99
CA THR A 174 -22.06 -1.31 0.45
C THR A 174 -22.07 -2.80 0.08
N SER A 175 -20.96 -3.44 -0.30
CA SER A 175 -21.01 -4.88 -0.64
C SER A 175 -21.10 -5.77 0.59
N THR A 176 -20.47 -5.38 1.70
CA THR A 176 -20.57 -6.06 3.01
C THR A 176 -21.87 -5.72 3.74
N LEU A 177 -22.38 -4.49 3.64
CA LEU A 177 -23.68 -4.14 4.22
C LEU A 177 -24.86 -4.72 3.41
N ALA A 178 -24.79 -4.77 2.08
CA ALA A 178 -25.81 -5.43 1.26
C ALA A 178 -25.84 -6.95 1.47
N THR A 179 -24.67 -7.60 1.58
CA THR A 179 -24.64 -9.03 1.95
C THR A 179 -25.11 -9.26 3.38
N MET A 180 -24.88 -8.35 4.33
CA MET A 180 -25.46 -8.44 5.67
C MET A 180 -26.99 -8.20 5.68
N THR A 181 -27.52 -7.24 4.92
CA THR A 181 -28.97 -7.00 4.82
C THR A 181 -29.70 -8.16 4.15
N THR A 182 -29.17 -8.71 3.06
CA THR A 182 -29.75 -9.91 2.42
C THR A 182 -29.65 -11.15 3.31
N ALA A 183 -28.58 -11.29 4.10
CA ALA A 183 -28.45 -12.37 5.08
C ALA A 183 -29.41 -12.21 6.28
N ILE A 184 -29.77 -10.98 6.67
CA ILE A 184 -30.77 -10.71 7.72
C ILE A 184 -32.19 -10.98 7.21
N GLU A 185 -32.53 -10.56 5.98
CA GLU A 185 -33.84 -10.83 5.37
C GLU A 185 -34.09 -12.31 5.06
N ALA A 186 -33.03 -13.11 4.88
CA ALA A 186 -33.15 -14.57 4.66
C ALA A 186 -33.35 -15.38 5.96
N VAL A 187 -33.22 -14.76 7.13
CA VAL A 187 -33.33 -15.41 8.45
C VAL A 187 -34.64 -15.04 9.18
N SER A 188 -35.38 -14.04 8.70
CA SER A 188 -36.74 -13.69 9.14
C SER A 188 -37.81 -14.23 8.20
#